data_AF-A0A2C9CUK0-F1
#
_entry.id   AF-A0A2C9CUK0-F1
#
_cell.length_a   1.000
_cell.length_b   1.000
_cell.length_c   1.000
_cell.angle_alpha   90.00
_cell.angle_beta   90.00
_cell.angle_gamma   90.00
#
_symmetry.space_group_name_H-M   'P 1'
#
loop_
_entity.id
_entity.type
_entity.pdbx_description
1 polymer ?
#
loop_
_entity_poly.entity_id
_entity_poly.type
_entity_poly.pdbx_seq_one_letter_code
_entity_poly.pdbx_strand_id
1 'polypeptide(L)'
;MAGNAQEVAFTQIDGRASYGHGVLGDIPEWHGLRVTDTDGQVAELVLPPDHIFEDIAPRVVQLDDDAGIEIVVVETRFNAGAALAVYEYAEGQLRLEARTHWFGRRNRWLAPIGIADLDGDGQLEIAYVETPHIGGTLRIWRLDGYLIEIASSAGHSNHQIGQNFIAGGIVECPEGPAIITADARWRLGRLTMLTDDQQLRSEPFPIPNGVLPTACP
;
A
#
# COMPACT_ATOMS: atom_id res chain seq x y z
N MET A 1 0.64 8.45 25.46
CA MET A 1 -0.02 9.28 24.43
C MET A 1 0.42 8.66 23.12
N ALA A 2 -0.52 8.22 22.30
CA ALA A 2 -0.22 7.66 20.98
C ALA A 2 0.62 8.65 20.16
N GLY A 3 1.49 8.15 19.30
CA GLY A 3 2.41 8.94 18.49
C GLY A 3 1.65 9.97 17.67
N ASN A 4 1.85 11.25 17.96
CA ASN A 4 1.07 12.32 17.36
C ASN A 4 1.77 12.85 16.10
N ALA A 5 1.69 12.15 14.97
CA ALA A 5 2.15 12.71 13.69
C ALA A 5 1.17 13.79 13.20
N GLN A 6 1.66 15.02 12.98
CA GLN A 6 0.89 16.12 12.40
C GLN A 6 0.97 16.12 10.87
N GLU A 7 2.16 15.86 10.33
CA GLU A 7 2.44 15.84 8.89
C GLU A 7 3.39 14.69 8.58
N VAL A 8 3.05 13.89 7.56
CA VAL A 8 3.91 12.83 7.04
C VAL A 8 4.01 12.99 5.53
N ALA A 9 5.22 13.11 5.01
CA ALA A 9 5.46 13.41 3.60
C ALA A 9 6.72 12.74 3.07
N PHE A 10 6.72 12.44 1.77
CA PHE A 10 7.94 12.05 1.07
C PHE A 10 8.83 13.26 0.79
N THR A 11 10.15 13.03 0.77
CA THR A 11 11.15 14.05 0.40
C THR A 11 11.98 13.61 -0.80
N GLN A 12 12.53 14.58 -1.54
CA GLN A 12 13.39 14.35 -2.69
C GLN A 12 14.81 14.86 -2.44
N ILE A 13 15.79 14.21 -3.08
CA ILE A 13 17.19 14.63 -3.04
C ILE A 13 17.64 14.82 -4.50
N ASP A 14 18.06 16.04 -4.81
CA ASP A 14 18.57 16.39 -6.14
C ASP A 14 19.82 15.58 -6.50
N GLY A 15 19.97 15.24 -7.78
CA GLY A 15 21.14 14.53 -8.31
C GLY A 15 21.20 13.04 -7.96
N ARG A 16 20.15 12.47 -7.33
CA ARG A 16 20.00 11.03 -7.17
C ARG A 16 19.88 10.32 -8.53
N ALA A 17 20.39 9.09 -8.58
CA ALA A 17 20.18 8.22 -9.72
C ALA A 17 18.69 7.89 -9.83
N SER A 18 18.14 7.94 -11.04
CA SER A 18 16.74 7.62 -11.26
C SER A 18 16.52 6.11 -11.39
N TYR A 19 15.48 5.60 -10.74
CA TYR A 19 15.00 4.23 -10.95
C TYR A 19 14.37 4.07 -12.33
N GLY A 20 13.70 5.11 -12.84
CA GLY A 20 13.22 5.23 -14.20
C GLY A 20 12.12 4.24 -14.60
N HIS A 21 11.37 3.71 -13.63
CA HIS A 21 10.27 2.79 -13.93
C HIS A 21 9.03 3.53 -14.43
N GLY A 22 8.68 4.65 -13.80
CA GLY A 22 7.67 5.60 -14.31
C GLY A 22 6.25 5.03 -14.44
N VAL A 23 5.89 4.00 -13.67
CA VAL A 23 4.55 3.41 -13.75
C VAL A 23 3.45 4.34 -13.26
N LEU A 24 3.77 5.21 -12.30
CA LEU A 24 2.86 6.16 -11.64
C LEU A 24 2.72 7.51 -12.38
N GLY A 25 2.97 7.52 -13.70
CA GLY A 25 2.89 8.74 -14.51
C GLY A 25 3.91 9.79 -14.07
N ASP A 26 3.44 11.03 -13.84
CA ASP A 26 4.28 12.18 -13.46
C ASP A 26 4.59 12.26 -11.96
N ILE A 27 4.31 11.19 -11.19
CA ILE A 27 4.68 11.14 -9.76
C ILE A 27 6.21 11.08 -9.64
N PRO A 28 6.82 11.97 -8.83
CA PRO A 28 8.26 11.98 -8.63
C PRO A 28 8.79 10.72 -7.96
N GLU A 29 10.08 10.46 -8.16
CA GLU A 29 10.80 9.46 -7.37
C GLU A 29 11.19 10.07 -6.01
N TRP A 30 10.73 9.43 -4.94
CA TRP A 30 10.92 9.85 -3.56
C TRP A 30 12.13 9.16 -2.94
N HIS A 31 12.88 9.90 -2.12
CA HIS A 31 14.16 9.45 -1.56
C HIS A 31 14.18 9.40 -0.04
N GLY A 32 13.22 10.05 0.61
CA GLY A 32 13.10 10.08 2.06
C GLY A 32 11.67 10.18 2.53
N LEU A 33 11.50 10.00 3.83
CA LEU A 33 10.24 10.10 4.55
C LEU A 33 10.47 11.08 5.71
N ARG A 34 9.61 12.09 5.82
CA ARG A 34 9.65 13.10 6.86
C ARG A 34 8.37 13.05 7.68
N VAL A 35 8.52 13.05 8.99
CA VAL A 35 7.43 13.22 9.96
C VAL A 35 7.65 14.52 10.72
N THR A 36 6.61 15.33 10.82
CA THR A 36 6.51 16.42 11.79
C THR A 36 5.44 16.02 12.81
N ASP A 37 5.79 15.94 14.09
CA ASP A 37 4.82 15.65 15.15
C ASP A 37 4.04 16.90 15.61
N THR A 38 3.07 16.70 16.49
CA THR A 38 2.26 17.82 17.03
C THR A 38 3.04 18.79 17.92
N ASP A 39 4.19 18.38 18.43
CA ASP A 39 5.09 19.24 19.22
C ASP A 39 6.07 20.01 18.30
N GLY A 40 6.00 19.77 16.98
CA GLY A 40 6.85 20.37 15.96
C GLY A 40 8.22 19.70 15.81
N GLN A 41 8.45 18.56 16.46
CA GLN A 41 9.65 17.74 16.25
C GLN A 41 9.63 17.16 14.84
N VAL A 42 10.79 17.16 14.19
CA VAL A 42 10.96 16.64 12.85
C VAL A 42 11.87 15.42 12.89
N ALA A 43 11.40 14.30 12.36
CA ALA A 43 12.21 13.14 12.04
C ALA A 43 12.27 12.97 10.51
N GLU A 44 13.46 12.64 10.00
CA GLU A 44 13.66 12.36 8.58
C GLU A 44 14.46 11.08 8.41
N LEU A 45 13.97 10.24 7.51
CA LEU A 45 14.63 9.04 7.03
C LEU A 45 15.03 9.26 5.58
N VAL A 46 16.27 8.94 5.23
CA VAL A 46 16.76 8.92 3.85
C VAL A 46 17.07 7.50 3.44
N LEU A 47 16.50 7.04 2.33
CA LEU A 47 16.74 5.72 1.77
C LEU A 47 18.16 5.59 1.19
N PRO A 48 18.72 4.37 1.09
CA PRO A 48 20.00 4.15 0.39
C PRO A 48 19.98 4.62 -1.08
N PRO A 49 21.14 4.95 -1.70
CA PRO A 49 21.28 5.43 -3.09
C PRO A 49 20.51 4.68 -4.18
N ASP A 50 20.30 3.39 -4.00
CA ASP A 50 19.69 2.44 -4.94
C ASP A 50 18.24 2.08 -4.55
N HIS A 51 17.58 2.91 -3.76
CA HIS A 51 16.20 2.76 -3.33
C HIS A 51 15.40 4.05 -3.56
N ILE A 52 14.11 3.87 -3.77
CA ILE A 52 13.11 4.95 -3.78
C ILE A 52 11.85 4.49 -3.02
N PHE A 53 11.02 5.44 -2.59
CA PHE A 53 9.61 5.13 -2.37
C PHE A 53 8.88 5.26 -3.71
N GLU A 54 8.40 4.14 -4.25
CA GLU A 54 7.63 4.09 -5.49
C GLU A 54 6.14 4.10 -5.16
N ASP A 55 5.67 5.22 -4.60
CA ASP A 55 4.32 5.35 -4.03
C ASP A 55 3.75 6.74 -4.31
N ILE A 56 2.44 6.87 -4.13
CA ILE A 56 1.70 8.13 -4.30
C ILE A 56 1.78 8.98 -3.03
N ALA A 57 1.55 8.35 -1.87
CA ALA A 57 1.57 9.02 -0.58
C ALA A 57 1.80 8.00 0.55
N PRO A 58 2.44 8.39 1.66
CA PRO A 58 2.52 7.57 2.86
C PRO A 58 1.12 7.38 3.47
N ARG A 59 0.84 6.18 3.99
CA ARG A 59 -0.43 5.88 4.70
C ARG A 59 -0.14 5.78 6.18
N VAL A 60 -0.59 6.77 6.94
CA VAL A 60 -0.43 6.83 8.40
C VAL A 60 -1.60 6.12 9.07
N VAL A 61 -1.32 5.15 9.91
CA VAL A 61 -2.31 4.28 10.55
C VAL A 61 -1.75 3.70 11.84
N GLN A 62 -2.61 3.38 12.80
CA GLN A 62 -2.24 2.59 13.97
C GLN A 62 -2.56 1.12 13.66
N LEU A 63 -1.55 0.32 13.34
CA LEU A 63 -1.67 -1.09 12.98
C LEU A 63 -1.63 -2.01 14.18
N ASP A 64 -0.96 -1.60 15.25
CA ASP A 64 -0.87 -2.35 16.51
C ASP A 64 -1.27 -1.48 17.71
N ASP A 65 -1.24 -2.06 18.92
CA ASP A 65 -1.63 -1.35 20.16
C ASP A 65 -0.46 -0.60 20.82
N ASP A 66 0.64 -0.37 20.10
CA ASP A 66 1.79 0.31 20.65
C ASP A 66 1.59 1.84 20.73
N ALA A 67 2.61 2.55 21.22
CA ALA A 67 2.53 4.00 21.39
C ALA A 67 3.06 4.78 20.17
N GLY A 68 3.68 4.11 19.20
CA GLY A 68 4.11 4.65 17.93
C GLY A 68 2.95 4.91 16.98
N ILE A 69 3.27 5.34 15.77
CA ILE A 69 2.31 5.36 14.65
C ILE A 69 2.99 4.75 13.44
N GLU A 70 2.26 3.93 12.70
CA GLU A 70 2.80 3.20 11.57
C GLU A 70 2.54 3.96 10.26
N ILE A 71 3.52 3.87 9.38
CA ILE A 71 3.54 4.54 8.09
C ILE A 71 3.81 3.49 7.03
N VAL A 72 2.76 3.12 6.32
CA VAL A 72 2.77 2.11 5.28
C VAL A 72 3.14 2.75 3.94
N VAL A 73 4.19 2.24 3.32
CA VAL A 73 4.77 2.76 2.07
C VAL A 73 5.19 1.62 1.14
N VAL A 74 5.37 1.96 -0.13
CA VAL A 74 6.02 1.10 -1.13
C VAL A 74 7.49 1.49 -1.27
N GLU A 75 8.39 0.72 -0.67
CA GLU A 75 9.84 0.87 -0.88
C GLU A 75 10.25 0.02 -2.06
N THR A 76 11.12 0.54 -2.94
CA THR A 76 11.60 -0.17 -4.13
C THR A 76 13.12 -0.14 -4.21
N ARG A 77 13.72 -1.33 -4.36
CA ARG A 77 15.15 -1.50 -4.69
C ARG A 77 15.38 -1.61 -6.18
N PHE A 78 16.44 -0.95 -6.66
CA PHE A 78 16.72 -0.87 -8.10
C PHE A 78 16.88 -2.22 -8.78
N ASN A 79 17.49 -3.19 -8.11
CA ASN A 79 17.73 -4.53 -8.65
C ASN A 79 16.71 -5.58 -8.20
N ALA A 80 15.90 -5.29 -7.18
CA ALA A 80 15.04 -6.29 -6.54
C ALA A 80 13.54 -5.97 -6.62
N GLY A 81 13.15 -4.78 -7.06
CA GLY A 81 11.76 -4.37 -7.15
C GLY A 81 11.20 -3.89 -5.81
N ALA A 82 9.88 -3.74 -5.76
CA ALA A 82 9.14 -3.22 -4.61
C ALA A 82 9.01 -4.24 -3.48
N ALA A 83 8.75 -3.70 -2.30
CA ALA A 83 8.27 -4.38 -1.12
C ALA A 83 7.32 -3.45 -0.34
N LEU A 84 6.31 -4.04 0.29
CA LEU A 84 5.51 -3.34 1.30
C LEU A 84 6.40 -3.14 2.53
N ALA A 85 6.55 -1.90 2.97
CA ALA A 85 7.32 -1.53 4.16
C ALA A 85 6.42 -0.78 5.15
N VAL A 86 6.62 -1.05 6.43
CA VAL A 86 6.01 -0.38 7.56
C VAL A 86 7.13 0.30 8.33
N TYR A 87 7.06 1.63 8.40
CA TYR A 87 7.91 2.43 9.26
C TYR A 87 7.13 2.87 10.47
N GLU A 88 7.74 2.79 11.63
CA GLU A 88 7.16 3.30 12.87
C GLU A 88 7.79 4.65 13.19
N TYR A 89 6.95 5.59 13.60
CA TYR A 89 7.37 6.82 14.24
C TYR A 89 7.07 6.77 15.74
N ALA A 90 8.12 6.68 16.56
CA ALA A 90 8.03 6.67 18.01
C ALA A 90 9.21 7.41 18.63
N GLU A 91 8.97 8.10 19.75
CA GLU A 91 10.01 8.82 20.51
C GLU A 91 10.87 9.77 19.66
N GLY A 92 10.27 10.41 18.66
CA GLY A 92 10.97 11.34 17.77
C GLY A 92 11.83 10.69 16.70
N GLN A 93 11.68 9.39 16.46
CA GLN A 93 12.51 8.62 15.52
C GLN A 93 11.65 7.86 14.52
N LEU A 94 12.13 7.79 13.27
CA LEU A 94 11.60 6.89 12.25
C LEU A 94 12.45 5.63 12.20
N ARG A 95 11.82 4.46 12.34
CA ARG A 95 12.48 3.17 12.24
C ARG A 95 11.73 2.23 11.31
N LEU A 96 12.47 1.43 10.53
CA LEU A 96 11.85 0.34 9.78
C LEU A 96 11.40 -0.71 10.79
N GLU A 97 10.11 -0.97 10.83
CA GLU A 97 9.52 -1.93 11.75
C GLU A 97 9.39 -3.30 11.06
N ALA A 98 8.73 -3.33 9.89
CA ALA A 98 8.56 -4.54 9.12
C ALA A 98 8.62 -4.28 7.61
N ARG A 99 9.01 -5.31 6.84
CA ARG A 99 8.98 -5.28 5.38
C ARG A 99 8.77 -6.67 4.82
N THR A 100 7.98 -6.77 3.76
CA THR A 100 7.90 -7.99 2.94
C THR A 100 9.23 -8.28 2.24
N HIS A 101 9.38 -9.46 1.64
CA HIS A 101 10.50 -9.70 0.75
C HIS A 101 10.43 -8.79 -0.47
N TRP A 102 11.59 -8.48 -1.04
CA TRP A 102 11.65 -7.89 -2.38
C TRP A 102 11.15 -8.90 -3.42
N PHE A 103 10.50 -8.42 -4.48
CA PHE A 103 10.07 -9.28 -5.61
C PHE A 103 11.22 -9.94 -6.39
N GLY A 104 12.47 -9.64 -6.08
CA GLY A 104 13.66 -10.27 -6.63
C GLY A 104 14.04 -9.81 -8.04
N ARG A 105 13.32 -8.85 -8.62
CA ARG A 105 13.62 -8.29 -9.95
C ARG A 105 13.18 -6.83 -10.06
N ARG A 106 14.02 -6.03 -10.73
CA ARG A 106 13.71 -4.66 -11.17
C ARG A 106 12.35 -4.58 -11.89
N ASN A 107 11.67 -3.45 -11.73
CA ASN A 107 10.39 -3.11 -12.36
C ASN A 107 9.29 -4.13 -12.01
N ARG A 108 9.29 -4.54 -10.73
CA ARG A 108 8.19 -5.25 -10.10
C ARG A 108 7.69 -4.34 -9.00
N TRP A 109 6.41 -4.01 -9.09
CA TRP A 109 5.77 -3.01 -8.26
C TRP A 109 4.46 -3.55 -7.71
N LEU A 110 4.01 -2.99 -6.59
CA LEU A 110 2.74 -3.30 -5.97
C LEU A 110 1.94 -2.01 -5.77
N ALA A 111 0.63 -2.11 -5.92
CA ALA A 111 -0.29 -0.99 -5.82
C ALA A 111 -1.12 -1.12 -4.53
N PRO A 112 -0.86 -0.31 -3.49
CA PRO A 112 -1.65 -0.37 -2.25
C PRO A 112 -3.09 0.04 -2.50
N ILE A 113 -4.04 -0.72 -1.96
CA ILE A 113 -5.48 -0.47 -2.06
C ILE A 113 -5.95 0.36 -0.87
N GLY A 114 -5.62 -0.10 0.35
CA GLY A 114 -6.12 0.48 1.58
C GLY A 114 -5.78 -0.39 2.78
N ILE A 115 -6.19 0.08 3.95
CA ILE A 115 -5.98 -0.56 5.24
C ILE A 115 -7.30 -0.50 6.01
N ALA A 116 -7.79 -1.64 6.48
CA ALA A 116 -9.02 -1.76 7.26
C ALA A 116 -9.05 -3.10 8.01
N ASP A 117 -9.90 -3.22 9.02
CA ASP A 117 -10.26 -4.50 9.64
C ASP A 117 -11.20 -5.24 8.68
N LEU A 118 -10.63 -6.10 7.83
CA LEU A 118 -11.32 -6.75 6.71
C LEU A 118 -12.08 -8.01 7.12
N ASP A 119 -11.67 -8.68 8.20
CA ASP A 119 -12.35 -9.86 8.75
C ASP A 119 -13.14 -9.59 10.03
N GLY A 120 -13.12 -8.35 10.54
CA GLY A 120 -13.92 -7.92 11.69
C GLY A 120 -13.38 -8.42 13.03
N ASP A 121 -12.12 -8.84 13.09
CA ASP A 121 -11.49 -9.36 14.31
C ASP A 121 -10.88 -8.26 15.19
N GLY A 122 -10.93 -7.01 14.73
CA GLY A 122 -10.41 -5.83 15.42
C GLY A 122 -8.96 -5.50 15.07
N GLN A 123 -8.27 -6.30 14.25
CA GLN A 123 -6.95 -6.01 13.73
C GLN A 123 -7.05 -5.45 12.32
N LEU A 124 -6.08 -4.63 11.92
CA LEU A 124 -6.08 -4.04 10.58
C LEU A 124 -5.28 -4.89 9.59
N GLU A 125 -5.84 -5.08 8.41
CA GLU A 125 -5.15 -5.66 7.27
C GLU A 125 -4.77 -4.60 6.25
N ILE A 126 -3.61 -4.81 5.63
CA ILE A 126 -3.09 -4.04 4.52
C ILE A 126 -3.39 -4.81 3.22
N ALA A 127 -4.17 -4.20 2.34
CA ALA A 127 -4.49 -4.77 1.03
C ALA A 127 -3.68 -4.10 -0.08
N TYR A 128 -3.09 -4.89 -0.98
CA TYR A 128 -2.45 -4.39 -2.20
C TYR A 128 -2.60 -5.36 -3.38
N VAL A 129 -2.44 -4.85 -4.60
CA VAL A 129 -2.29 -5.70 -5.79
C VAL A 129 -0.82 -5.79 -6.18
N GLU A 130 -0.26 -7.00 -6.13
CA GLU A 130 1.05 -7.32 -6.67
C GLU A 130 1.03 -7.29 -8.20
N THR A 131 1.97 -6.56 -8.80
CA THR A 131 2.19 -6.50 -10.26
C THR A 131 0.89 -6.30 -11.05
N PRO A 132 0.14 -5.20 -10.80
CA PRO A 132 -1.21 -4.99 -11.36
C PRO A 132 -1.26 -4.95 -12.89
N HIS A 133 -0.10 -4.81 -13.56
CA HIS A 133 0.05 -4.80 -15.02
C HIS A 133 0.49 -6.14 -15.64
N ILE A 134 0.80 -7.15 -14.82
CA ILE A 134 1.39 -8.42 -15.27
C ILE A 134 0.55 -9.59 -14.76
N GLY A 135 0.72 -9.94 -13.48
CA GLY A 135 0.10 -11.09 -12.85
C GLY A 135 -1.19 -10.71 -12.13
N GLY A 136 -1.17 -9.58 -11.41
CA GLY A 136 -2.33 -9.05 -10.73
C GLY A 136 -2.81 -9.98 -9.61
N THR A 137 -2.09 -10.01 -8.51
CA THR A 137 -2.47 -10.80 -7.32
C THR A 137 -2.85 -9.87 -6.20
N LEU A 138 -4.12 -9.90 -5.78
CA LEU A 138 -4.55 -9.27 -4.54
C LEU A 138 -3.90 -10.02 -3.38
N ARG A 139 -3.24 -9.30 -2.48
CA ARG A 139 -2.67 -9.84 -1.25
C ARG A 139 -3.14 -9.04 -0.05
N ILE A 140 -3.38 -9.75 1.03
CA ILE A 140 -3.80 -9.22 2.33
C ILE A 140 -2.73 -9.56 3.35
N TRP A 141 -2.25 -8.55 4.07
CA TRP A 141 -1.20 -8.68 5.05
C TRP A 141 -1.64 -8.12 6.39
N ARG A 142 -1.18 -8.72 7.49
CA ARG A 142 -1.31 -8.19 8.84
C ARG A 142 0.06 -7.97 9.45
N LEU A 143 0.19 -6.97 10.31
CA LEU A 143 1.37 -6.75 11.13
C LEU A 143 1.20 -7.45 12.47
N ASP A 144 2.10 -8.39 12.80
CA ASP A 144 2.15 -9.09 14.10
C ASP A 144 3.63 -9.28 14.47
N GLY A 145 4.30 -8.18 14.84
CA GLY A 145 5.77 -8.08 14.99
C GLY A 145 6.57 -8.26 13.68
N TYR A 146 5.95 -8.83 12.65
CA TYR A 146 6.40 -8.94 11.27
C TYR A 146 5.17 -8.99 10.35
N LEU A 147 5.36 -8.78 9.04
CA LEU A 147 4.27 -8.86 8.07
C LEU A 147 3.95 -10.32 7.75
N ILE A 148 2.70 -10.72 8.00
CA ILE A 148 2.16 -12.05 7.73
C ILE A 148 1.14 -11.97 6.58
N GLU A 149 1.28 -12.82 5.56
CA GLU A 149 0.26 -12.92 4.52
C GLU A 149 -0.94 -13.71 5.07
N ILE A 150 -2.10 -13.06 5.07
CA ILE A 150 -3.37 -13.63 5.52
C ILE A 150 -4.04 -14.38 4.38
N ALA A 151 -4.14 -13.74 3.21
CA ALA A 151 -4.78 -14.32 2.04
C ALA A 151 -4.26 -13.72 0.74
N SER A 152 -4.39 -14.47 -0.35
CA SER A 152 -4.13 -13.96 -1.69
C SER A 152 -5.05 -14.55 -2.76
N SER A 153 -5.32 -13.77 -3.81
CA SER A 153 -6.19 -14.14 -4.92
C SER A 153 -5.68 -13.53 -6.22
N ALA A 154 -5.58 -14.34 -7.27
CA ALA A 154 -5.13 -13.90 -8.59
C ALA A 154 -6.24 -13.25 -9.42
N GLY A 155 -5.86 -12.52 -10.47
CA GLY A 155 -6.79 -11.94 -11.45
C GLY A 155 -7.33 -10.56 -11.08
N HIS A 156 -6.62 -9.82 -10.23
CA HIS A 156 -6.97 -8.48 -9.79
C HIS A 156 -6.06 -7.41 -10.41
N SER A 157 -6.59 -6.23 -10.68
CA SER A 157 -5.83 -5.05 -11.06
C SER A 157 -6.48 -3.80 -10.46
N ASN A 158 -5.67 -2.83 -10.07
CA ASN A 158 -6.14 -1.56 -9.52
C ASN A 158 -5.33 -0.37 -10.09
N HIS A 159 -4.51 -0.62 -11.10
CA HIS A 159 -3.67 0.41 -11.71
C HIS A 159 -3.41 0.12 -13.19
N GLN A 160 -3.47 1.16 -14.03
CA GLN A 160 -2.99 1.16 -15.41
C GLN A 160 -1.74 2.04 -15.51
N ILE A 161 -0.77 1.63 -16.34
CA ILE A 161 0.50 2.36 -16.50
C ILE A 161 0.21 3.81 -16.92
N GLY A 162 0.85 4.75 -16.22
CA GLY A 162 0.71 6.19 -16.47
C GLY A 162 -0.36 6.87 -15.62
N GLN A 163 -1.17 6.13 -14.86
CA GLN A 163 -2.05 6.73 -13.85
C GLN A 163 -1.22 7.27 -12.69
N ASN A 164 -1.63 8.40 -12.14
CA ASN A 164 -1.07 9.01 -10.93
C ASN A 164 -2.00 8.80 -9.71
N PHE A 165 -2.83 7.77 -9.77
CA PHE A 165 -3.79 7.38 -8.73
C PHE A 165 -3.93 5.86 -8.72
N ILE A 166 -4.40 5.31 -7.60
CA ILE A 166 -4.80 3.90 -7.52
C ILE A 166 -6.33 3.83 -7.64
N ALA A 167 -6.82 2.96 -8.52
CA ALA A 167 -8.25 2.80 -8.77
C ALA A 167 -8.88 1.80 -7.79
N GLY A 168 -10.15 2.01 -7.45
CA GLY A 168 -10.84 1.18 -6.46
C GLY A 168 -10.48 1.59 -5.03
N GLY A 169 -10.56 0.65 -4.10
CA GLY A 169 -10.37 0.93 -2.68
C GLY A 169 -11.11 -0.06 -1.79
N ILE A 170 -11.10 0.21 -0.48
CA ILE A 170 -11.93 -0.49 0.50
C ILE A 170 -13.22 0.30 0.69
N VAL A 171 -14.35 -0.40 0.72
CA VAL A 171 -15.69 0.17 0.91
C VAL A 171 -16.45 -0.60 1.98
N GLU A 172 -17.31 0.08 2.72
CA GLU A 172 -18.23 -0.56 3.67
C GLU A 172 -19.49 -1.05 2.95
N CYS A 173 -19.70 -2.37 2.95
CA CYS A 173 -20.92 -3.02 2.46
C CYS A 173 -21.82 -3.48 3.62
N PRO A 174 -23.11 -3.77 3.36
CA PRO A 174 -24.00 -4.33 4.39
C PRO A 174 -23.47 -5.61 5.06
N GLU A 175 -22.70 -6.42 4.33
CA GLU A 175 -22.09 -7.65 4.79
C GLU A 175 -20.75 -7.43 5.53
N GLY A 176 -20.17 -6.23 5.44
CA GLY A 176 -18.86 -5.89 5.99
C GLY A 176 -17.96 -5.14 4.98
N PRO A 177 -16.72 -4.85 5.36
CA PRO A 177 -15.76 -4.19 4.49
C PRO A 177 -15.39 -5.08 3.29
N ALA A 178 -15.31 -4.45 2.11
CA ALA A 178 -15.02 -5.12 0.86
C ALA A 178 -14.02 -4.33 0.02
N ILE A 179 -13.24 -5.06 -0.77
CA ILE A 179 -12.23 -4.54 -1.66
C ILE A 179 -12.79 -4.45 -3.08
N ILE A 180 -12.75 -3.25 -3.65
CA ILE A 180 -13.05 -3.00 -5.05
C ILE A 180 -11.75 -2.95 -5.85
N THR A 181 -11.68 -3.81 -6.87
CA THR A 181 -10.61 -3.83 -7.88
C THR A 181 -11.23 -4.01 -9.27
N ALA A 182 -10.47 -3.80 -10.34
CA ALA A 182 -10.78 -4.35 -11.65
C ALA A 182 -10.28 -5.80 -11.73
N ASP A 183 -10.80 -6.57 -12.68
CA ASP A 183 -10.13 -7.80 -13.10
C ASP A 183 -8.82 -7.48 -13.86
N ALA A 184 -7.91 -8.46 -13.97
CA ALA A 184 -6.61 -8.27 -14.63
C ALA A 184 -6.70 -7.79 -16.10
N ARG A 185 -7.88 -7.90 -16.73
CA ARG A 185 -8.12 -7.48 -18.11
C ARG A 185 -8.90 -6.17 -18.21
N TRP A 186 -9.24 -5.53 -17.10
CA TRP A 186 -10.04 -4.31 -17.04
C TRP A 186 -11.37 -4.42 -17.78
N ARG A 187 -12.03 -5.58 -17.71
CA ARG A 187 -13.35 -5.84 -18.33
C ARG A 187 -14.49 -5.76 -17.33
N LEU A 188 -14.22 -6.17 -16.10
CA LEU A 188 -15.19 -6.23 -15.00
C LEU A 188 -14.55 -5.67 -13.74
N GLY A 189 -15.38 -5.14 -12.85
CA GLY A 189 -15.00 -4.92 -11.46
C GLY A 189 -15.04 -6.24 -10.69
N ARG A 190 -14.34 -6.27 -9.56
CA ARG A 190 -14.32 -7.36 -8.58
C ARG A 190 -14.59 -6.76 -7.20
N LEU A 191 -15.67 -7.19 -6.56
CA LEU A 191 -15.95 -6.93 -5.15
C LEU A 191 -15.45 -8.14 -4.36
N THR A 192 -14.48 -7.93 -3.48
CA THR A 192 -13.80 -9.01 -2.77
C THR A 192 -13.89 -8.83 -1.27
N MET A 193 -14.42 -9.83 -0.58
CA MET A 193 -14.47 -9.86 0.89
C MET A 193 -13.45 -10.86 1.41
N LEU A 194 -12.80 -10.53 2.52
CA LEU A 194 -12.08 -11.48 3.36
C LEU A 194 -13.10 -12.13 4.29
N THR A 195 -13.10 -13.45 4.37
CA THR A 195 -13.97 -14.19 5.28
C THR A 195 -13.23 -14.56 6.56
N ASP A 196 -13.97 -14.88 7.62
CA ASP A 196 -13.42 -15.27 8.94
C ASP A 196 -12.44 -16.46 8.89
N ASP A 197 -12.54 -17.32 7.86
CA ASP A 197 -11.61 -18.41 7.58
C ASP A 197 -10.41 -18.00 6.70
N GLN A 198 -10.14 -16.70 6.62
CA GLN A 198 -9.06 -16.06 5.87
C GLN A 198 -9.06 -16.44 4.38
N GLN A 199 -10.25 -16.53 3.77
CA GLN A 199 -10.40 -16.76 2.34
C GLN A 199 -10.90 -15.49 1.64
N LEU A 200 -10.43 -15.26 0.40
CA LEU A 200 -10.93 -14.18 -0.44
C LEU A 200 -12.07 -14.68 -1.32
N ARG A 201 -13.26 -14.09 -1.15
CA ARG A 201 -14.42 -14.33 -2.02
C ARG A 201 -14.64 -13.13 -2.92
N SER A 202 -14.48 -13.34 -4.23
CA SER A 202 -14.60 -12.28 -5.23
C SER A 202 -15.80 -12.50 -6.14
N GLU A 203 -16.66 -11.49 -6.23
CA GLU A 203 -17.78 -11.46 -7.17
C GLU A 203 -17.54 -10.42 -8.27
N PRO A 204 -17.78 -10.76 -9.54
CA PRO A 204 -17.62 -9.81 -10.64
C PRO A 204 -18.82 -8.88 -10.74
N PHE A 205 -18.59 -7.63 -11.14
CA PHE A 205 -19.64 -6.67 -11.45
C PHE A 205 -19.31 -5.82 -12.69
N PRO A 206 -20.32 -5.25 -13.39
CA PRO A 206 -20.08 -4.39 -14.55
C PRO A 206 -19.40 -3.07 -14.17
N ILE A 207 -18.41 -2.63 -14.97
CA ILE A 207 -17.77 -1.31 -14.82
C ILE A 207 -18.02 -0.43 -16.05
N PRO A 208 -19.18 0.26 -16.13
CA PRO A 208 -19.48 1.14 -17.25
C PRO A 208 -18.34 2.14 -17.46
N ASN A 209 -17.85 2.26 -18.69
CA ASN A 209 -16.73 3.14 -19.07
C ASN A 209 -15.40 2.84 -18.36
N GLY A 210 -15.24 1.65 -17.75
CA GLY A 210 -14.00 1.25 -17.09
C GLY A 210 -13.73 1.96 -15.76
N VAL A 211 -14.76 2.60 -15.18
CA VAL A 211 -14.65 3.31 -13.89
C VAL A 211 -15.11 2.40 -12.76
N LEU A 212 -14.28 2.27 -11.72
CA LEU A 212 -14.63 1.55 -10.50
C LEU A 212 -15.48 2.45 -9.58
N PRO A 213 -16.54 1.91 -8.97
CA PRO A 213 -17.36 2.68 -8.03
C PRO A 213 -16.61 2.89 -6.70
N THR A 214 -17.06 3.89 -5.94
CA THR A 214 -16.55 4.20 -4.59
C THR A 214 -17.48 3.70 -3.48
N ALA A 215 -18.45 2.85 -3.84
CA ALA A 215 -19.42 2.23 -2.96
C ALA A 215 -19.76 0.83 -3.51
N CYS A 216 -20.40 0.00 -2.68
CA CYS A 216 -20.76 -1.35 -3.06
C CYS A 216 -21.74 -1.35 -4.26
N PRO A 217 -21.44 -2.13 -5.32
CA PRO A 217 -22.22 -2.19 -6.56
C PRO A 217 -23.55 -2.93 -6.44
#